data_AF-A0A1E7I4S3-F1
#
_entry.id   AF-A0A1E7I4S3-F1
#
_cell.length_a   1.000
_cell.length_b   1.000
_cell.length_c   1.000
_cell.angle_alpha   90.00
_cell.angle_beta   90.00
_cell.angle_gamma   90.00
#
_symmetry.space_group_name_H-M   'P 1'
#
loop_
_entity.id
_entity.type
_entity.pdbx_description
1 polymer ?
#
loop_
_entity_poly.entity_id
_entity_poly.type
_entity_poly.pdbx_seq_one_letter_code
_entity_poly.pdbx_strand_id
1 'polypeptide(L)' 'MTTEEIKSALLGLSKEEKQAFILETLPDLTKDVINEPGFMMQLFPVFLGILKESGVDLQQLLQMMTMMGNQSER' A
#
# COMPACT_ATOMS: atom_id res chain seq x y z
N MET A 1 12.30 -12.44 -16.37
CA MET A 1 12.51 -12.53 -14.91
C MET A 1 11.35 -13.29 -14.31
N THR A 2 11.62 -14.18 -13.36
CA THR A 2 10.60 -14.84 -12.55
C THR A 2 10.12 -13.92 -11.43
N THR A 3 8.97 -14.23 -10.84
CA THR A 3 8.44 -13.49 -9.67
C THR A 3 9.42 -13.53 -8.49
N GLU A 4 10.15 -14.63 -8.33
CA GLU A 4 11.17 -14.79 -7.27
C GLU A 4 12.40 -13.91 -7.53
N GLU A 5 12.84 -13.79 -8.78
CA GLU A 5 13.93 -12.90 -9.17
C GLU A 5 13.57 -11.43 -8.93
N ILE A 6 12.33 -11.04 -9.26
CA ILE A 6 11.82 -9.68 -9.02
C ILE A 6 11.78 -9.39 -7.50
N LYS A 7 11.23 -10.32 -6.72
CA LYS A 7 11.20 -10.19 -5.25
C LYS A 7 12.60 -10.01 -4.67
N SER A 8 13.56 -10.81 -5.13
CA SER A 8 14.94 -10.76 -4.65
C SER A 8 15.60 -9.41 -5.00
N ALA A 9 15.37 -8.91 -6.21
CA ALA A 9 15.84 -7.59 -6.62
C ALA A 9 15.25 -6.47 -5.75
N LEU A 10 13.94 -6.47 -5.50
CA LEU A 10 13.27 -5.47 -4.67
C LEU A 10 13.76 -5.49 -3.21
N LEU A 11 14.00 -6.67 -2.65
CA LEU A 11 14.53 -6.79 -1.28
C LEU A 11 15.98 -6.30 -1.17
N GLY A 12 16.75 -6.38 -2.26
CA GLY A 12 18.13 -5.88 -2.35
C GLY A 12 18.28 -4.36 -2.46
N LEU A 13 17.19 -3.63 -2.73
CA LEU A 13 17.20 -2.16 -2.83
C LEU A 13 17.60 -1.48 -1.51
N SER A 14 18.20 -0.30 -1.62
CA SER A 14 18.40 0.63 -0.50
C SER A 14 17.07 1.11 0.08
N LYS A 15 17.10 1.81 1.22
CA LYS A 15 15.88 2.33 1.86
C LYS A 15 15.20 3.37 0.99
N GLU A 16 15.98 4.26 0.40
CA GLU A 16 15.54 5.35 -0.46
C GLU A 16 14.88 4.79 -1.72
N GLU A 17 15.49 3.79 -2.34
CA GLU A 17 14.93 3.10 -3.52
C GLU A 17 13.65 2.33 -3.17
N LYS A 18 13.58 1.68 -2.00
CA LYS A 18 12.35 1.04 -1.52
C LYS A 18 11.22 2.04 -1.35
N GLN A 19 11.50 3.24 -0.81
CA GLN A 19 10.51 4.30 -0.67
C GLN A 19 10.03 4.80 -2.02
N ALA A 20 10.94 5.09 -2.95
CA ALA A 20 10.59 5.52 -4.31
C ALA A 20 9.72 4.47 -5.01
N PHE A 21 10.10 3.19 -4.93
CA PHE A 21 9.32 2.10 -5.51
C PHE A 21 7.90 2.01 -4.93
N ILE A 22 7.75 2.10 -3.61
CA ILE A 22 6.43 2.04 -2.95
C ILE A 22 5.57 3.25 -3.31
N LEU A 23 6.14 4.46 -3.36
CA LEU A 23 5.36 5.68 -3.61
C LEU A 23 5.01 5.87 -5.09
N GLU A 24 5.91 5.47 -6.00
CA GLU A 24 5.79 5.78 -7.42
C GLU A 24 5.33 4.57 -8.24
N THR A 25 5.81 3.36 -7.94
CA THR A 25 5.57 2.17 -8.76
C THR A 25 4.38 1.33 -8.26
N LEU A 26 4.22 1.18 -6.95
CA LEU A 26 3.12 0.37 -6.39
C LEU A 26 1.73 0.84 -6.87
N PRO A 27 1.39 2.15 -6.92
CA PRO A 27 0.08 2.58 -7.40
C PRO A 27 -0.20 2.12 -8.84
N ASP A 28 0.79 2.19 -9.72
CA ASP A 28 0.67 1.77 -11.11
C ASP A 28 0.48 0.26 -11.22
N LEU A 29 1.24 -0.53 -10.46
CA LEU A 29 1.04 -1.98 -10.39
C LEU A 29 -0.36 -2.34 -9.89
N THR A 30 -0.89 -1.54 -8.97
CA THR A 30 -2.21 -1.80 -8.38
C THR A 30 -3.34 -1.51 -9.38
N LYS A 31 -3.21 -0.50 -10.26
CA LYS A 31 -4.23 -0.13 -11.26
C LYS A 31 -4.64 -1.31 -12.15
N ASP A 32 -3.69 -2.16 -12.52
CA ASP A 32 -3.93 -3.26 -13.44
C ASP A 32 -4.73 -4.41 -12.79
N VAL A 33 -4.69 -4.51 -11.47
CA VAL A 33 -5.29 -5.62 -10.71
C VAL A 33 -6.42 -5.16 -9.77
N ILE A 34 -6.60 -3.85 -9.58
CA ILE A 34 -7.60 -3.34 -8.62
C ILE A 34 -9.04 -3.68 -9.00
N ASN A 35 -9.29 -3.88 -10.29
CA ASN A 35 -10.59 -4.28 -10.82
C ASN A 35 -10.81 -5.81 -10.77
N GLU A 36 -9.79 -6.58 -10.39
CA GLU A 36 -9.91 -8.04 -10.30
C GLU A 36 -10.84 -8.43 -9.14
N PRO A 37 -11.84 -9.29 -9.38
CA PRO A 37 -12.76 -9.74 -8.35
C PRO A 37 -12.03 -10.35 -7.16
N GLY A 38 -12.23 -9.77 -5.97
CA GLY A 38 -11.65 -10.26 -4.73
C GLY A 38 -10.22 -9.82 -4.44
N PHE A 39 -9.52 -9.17 -5.38
CA PHE A 39 -8.16 -8.67 -5.11
C PHE A 39 -8.14 -7.63 -3.98
N MET A 40 -9.11 -6.70 -3.96
CA MET A 40 -9.23 -5.73 -2.86
C MET A 40 -9.46 -6.37 -1.49
N MET A 41 -10.18 -7.50 -1.44
CA MET A 41 -10.40 -8.26 -0.20
C MET A 41 -9.11 -8.93 0.30
N GLN A 42 -8.21 -9.31 -0.63
CA GLN A 42 -6.89 -9.86 -0.31
C GLN A 42 -5.89 -8.77 0.07
N LEU A 43 -5.98 -7.59 -0.54
CA LEU A 43 -5.09 -6.47 -0.32
C LEU A 43 -5.33 -5.78 1.03
N PHE A 44 -6.59 -5.74 1.50
CA PHE A 44 -6.97 -5.14 2.77
C PHE A 44 -6.17 -5.62 3.99
N PRO A 45 -6.07 -6.94 4.29
CA PRO A 45 -5.28 -7.41 5.44
C PRO A 45 -3.79 -7.12 5.31
N VAL A 46 -3.24 -7.03 4.08
CA VAL A 46 -1.84 -6.67 3.85
C VAL A 46 -1.58 -5.23 4.30
N PHE A 47 -2.43 -4.29 3.89
CA PHE A 47 -2.32 -2.89 4.33
C PHE A 47 -2.49 -2.74 5.84
N LEU A 48 -3.44 -3.46 6.46
CA LEU A 48 -3.58 -3.45 7.91
C LEU A 48 -2.32 -3.92 8.64
N GLY A 49 -1.62 -4.92 8.10
CA GLY A 49 -0.33 -5.38 8.61
C GLY A 49 0.71 -4.27 8.61
N ILE A 50 0.88 -3.58 7.47
CA ILE A 50 1.82 -2.46 7.31
C ILE A 50 1.50 -1.33 8.29
N LEU A 51 0.22 -0.96 8.41
CA LEU A 51 -0.22 0.11 9.29
C LEU A 51 0.08 -0.23 10.76
N LYS A 52 -0.19 -1.47 11.18
CA LYS A 52 0.14 -1.95 12.52
C LYS A 52 1.64 -1.89 12.81
N GLU A 53 2.48 -2.26 11.85
CA GLU A 53 3.95 -2.21 12.00
C GLU A 53 4.51 -0.78 12.06
N SER A 54 3.82 0.20 11.44
CA SER A 54 4.20 1.61 11.53
C SER A 54 3.97 2.25 12.90
N GLY A 55 3.26 1.56 13.80
CA GLY A 55 2.89 2.06 15.12
C GLY A 55 1.72 3.04 15.12
N VAL A 56 1.09 3.27 13.97
CA VAL A 56 -0.11 4.09 13.85
C VAL A 56 -1.32 3.29 14.32
N ASP A 57 -2.10 3.88 15.22
CA ASP A 57 -3.31 3.25 15.72
C ASP A 57 -4.43 3.22 14.64
N LEU A 58 -5.10 2.08 14.50
CA LEU A 58 -6.14 1.89 13.48
C LEU A 58 -7.32 2.85 13.70
N GLN A 59 -7.66 3.18 14.95
CA GLN A 59 -8.71 4.15 15.22
C GLN A 59 -8.28 5.56 14.82
N GLN A 60 -7.01 5.91 14.97
CA GLN A 60 -6.47 7.18 14.48
C GLN A 60 -6.52 7.27 12.95
N LEU A 61 -6.20 6.18 12.25
CA LEU A 61 -6.31 6.12 10.78
C LEU A 61 -7.75 6.29 10.30
N LEU A 62 -8.70 5.60 10.94
CA LEU A 62 -10.13 5.74 10.66
C LEU A 62 -10.61 7.18 10.89
N GLN A 63 -10.17 7.84 11.97
CA GLN A 63 -10.48 9.23 12.24
C GLN A 63 -9.87 10.20 11.22
N MET A 64 -8.65 9.92 10.74
CA MET A 64 -8.00 10.74 9.71
C MET A 64 -8.73 10.64 8.37
N MET A 65 -9.17 9.44 8.00
CA MET A 65 -9.97 9.22 6.78
C MET A 65 -11.33 9.94 6.84
N THR A 66 -12.02 9.92 7.99
CA THR A 66 -13.29 10.65 8.13
C THR A 66 -13.11 12.17 8.08
N MET A 67 -11.99 12.69 8.60
CA MET A 67 -11.65 14.12 8.48
C MET A 67 -11.32 14.54 7.03
N MET A 68 -10.57 13.73 6.27
CA MET A 68 -10.25 14.02 4.87
C MET A 68 -11.46 13.88 3.93
N GLY A 69 -12.36 12.93 4.21
CA GLY A 69 -13.64 12.80 3.50
C GLY A 69 -14.49 14.06 3.62
N ASN A 70 -14.60 14.61 4.84
CA ASN A 70 -15.34 15.85 5.10
C ASN A 70 -14.69 17.12 4.51
N GLN A 71 -13.39 17.10 4.22
CA GLN A 71 -12.71 18.22 3.54
C GLN A 71 -12.90 18.19 2.02
N SER A 72 -13.21 17.02 1.45
CA SER A 72 -13.42 16.88 0.00
C SER A 72 -14.85 17.24 -0.44
N GLU A 73 -15.79 17.38 0.50
CA GLU A 73 -17.19 17.78 0.27
C GLU A 73 -17.47 19.28 0.54
N ARG A 74 -16.43 20.14 0.61
CA ARG A 74 -16.56 21.59 0.80
C ARG A 74 -15.89 22.40 -0.30
#